data_AF-A0A536V8N3-F1
#
_entry.id   AF-A0A536V8N3-F1
#
_cell.length_a   1.000
_cell.length_b   1.000
_cell.length_c   1.000
_cell.angle_alpha   90.00
_cell.angle_beta   90.00
_cell.angle_gamma   90.00
#
_symmetry.space_group_name_H-M   'P 1'
#
loop_
_entity.id
_entity.type
_entity.pdbx_description
1 polymer ?
#
loop_
_entity_poly.entity_id
_entity_poly.type
_entity_poly.pdbx_seq_one_letter_code
_entity_poly.pdbx_strand_id
1 'polypeptide(L)'
;MAMLEIGTTGPAVRKLQAALKAAGFDPGLLDGDFGAGTEAAVIAFQHSEGLLADGIAGPRTLKALGLVKSDALADARERFSTQVVAQMFPDAPLGHIRTHLPVVMEAMRQAHLIDRTMLLMALCTIRAETAGFAPIDEGRSRLNTSPRGEPFDLYDHRKDLGNQGAPDGERYRGRGFVQLTGRANYATYGQRLQLPLLDEPERANDAQVAAQLLAVFLQDRELRIKQAVLDNDLASARRLVNGGSHGLEAFGQAWRIGDLLTDEDG
;
A
#
# COMPACT_ATOMS: atom_id res chain seq x y z
N MET A 1 -1.59 17.53 11.48
CA MET A 1 -0.76 18.67 11.03
C MET A 1 -1.36 19.15 9.72
N ALA A 2 -1.57 20.45 9.53
CA ALA A 2 -2.27 20.94 8.35
C ALA A 2 -1.41 20.77 7.08
N MET A 3 -2.01 20.25 6.02
CA MET A 3 -1.45 20.24 4.67
C MET A 3 -1.50 21.67 4.11
N LEU A 4 -0.49 22.06 3.33
CA LEU A 4 -0.49 23.35 2.62
C LEU A 4 -0.60 23.07 1.13
N GLU A 5 -1.61 23.63 0.50
CA GLU A 5 -1.97 23.43 -0.91
C GLU A 5 -2.60 24.70 -1.48
N ILE A 6 -2.93 24.69 -2.78
CA ILE A 6 -3.57 25.84 -3.45
C ILE A 6 -4.74 26.38 -2.63
N GLY A 7 -4.76 27.71 -2.45
CA GLY A 7 -5.79 28.40 -1.69
C GLY A 7 -5.52 28.50 -0.19
N THR A 8 -4.54 27.77 0.34
CA THR A 8 -4.05 27.97 1.72
C THR A 8 -3.37 29.34 1.82
N THR A 9 -3.62 30.08 2.90
CA THR A 9 -2.98 31.38 3.15
C THR A 9 -2.41 31.49 4.57
N GLY A 10 -1.50 32.44 4.78
CA GLY A 10 -1.01 32.84 6.10
C GLY A 10 0.45 32.48 6.41
N PRO A 11 0.84 32.58 7.70
CA PRO A 11 2.24 32.49 8.11
C PRO A 11 2.92 31.15 7.80
N ALA A 12 2.16 30.06 7.75
CA ALA A 12 2.67 28.74 7.41
C ALA A 12 3.13 28.68 5.94
N VAL A 13 2.34 29.23 5.03
CA VAL A 13 2.68 29.32 3.59
C VAL A 13 3.89 30.20 3.39
N ARG A 14 3.99 31.33 4.09
CA ARG A 14 5.16 32.21 3.99
C ARG A 14 6.47 31.50 4.41
N LYS A 15 6.41 30.67 5.45
CA LYS A 15 7.54 29.83 5.87
C LYS A 15 7.90 28.78 4.82
N LEU A 16 6.89 28.14 4.21
CA LEU A 16 7.07 27.21 3.11
C LEU A 16 7.77 27.88 1.91
N GLN A 17 7.25 29.02 1.46
CA GLN A 17 7.83 29.80 0.36
C GLN A 17 9.29 30.20 0.67
N ALA A 18 9.57 30.65 1.89
CA ALA A 18 10.94 30.96 2.30
C ALA A 18 11.88 29.73 2.26
N ALA A 19 11.41 28.57 2.71
CA ALA A 19 12.19 27.33 2.68
C ALA A 19 12.43 26.83 1.25
N LEU A 20 11.41 26.86 0.38
CA LEU A 20 11.55 26.52 -1.04
C LEU A 20 12.60 27.39 -1.72
N LYS A 21 12.51 28.72 -1.50
CA LYS A 21 13.46 29.68 -2.06
C LYS A 21 14.89 29.44 -1.56
N ALA A 22 15.05 29.10 -0.27
CA ALA A 22 16.34 28.74 0.30
C ALA A 22 16.89 27.42 -0.27
N ALA A 23 16.01 26.48 -0.62
CA ALA A 23 16.36 25.23 -1.29
C ALA A 23 16.61 25.38 -2.80
N GLY A 24 16.45 26.59 -3.36
CA GLY A 24 16.72 26.88 -4.78
C GLY A 24 15.51 26.76 -5.71
N PHE A 25 14.30 26.60 -5.17
CA PHE A 25 13.05 26.54 -5.94
C PHE A 25 12.29 27.86 -5.77
N ASP A 26 11.97 28.57 -6.85
CA ASP A 26 11.35 29.90 -6.77
C ASP A 26 9.82 29.80 -6.64
N PRO A 27 9.22 30.08 -5.46
CA PRO A 27 7.77 30.04 -5.27
C PRO A 27 7.07 31.34 -5.72
N GLY A 28 7.83 32.31 -6.22
CA GLY A 28 7.36 33.67 -6.48
C GLY A 28 7.44 34.56 -5.23
N LEU A 29 6.35 35.29 -4.94
CA LEU A 29 6.28 36.18 -3.80
C LEU A 29 6.18 35.38 -2.49
N LEU A 30 6.82 35.90 -1.43
CA LEU A 30 6.68 35.38 -0.06
C LEU A 30 5.55 36.10 0.67
N ASP A 31 4.40 36.19 0.01
CA ASP A 31 3.19 36.87 0.49
C ASP A 31 2.42 36.02 1.52
N GLY A 32 2.68 34.72 1.56
CA GLY A 32 1.91 33.78 2.36
C GLY A 32 0.65 33.29 1.67
N ASP A 33 0.53 33.46 0.36
CA ASP A 33 -0.57 32.92 -0.43
C ASP A 33 -0.09 31.75 -1.28
N PHE A 34 -0.71 30.57 -1.10
CA PHE A 34 -0.33 29.38 -1.85
C PHE A 34 -1.00 29.42 -3.22
N GLY A 35 -0.36 30.13 -4.15
CA GLY A 35 -0.75 30.22 -5.56
C GLY A 35 0.03 29.27 -6.47
N ALA A 36 -0.26 29.33 -7.77
CA ALA A 36 0.35 28.47 -8.79
C ALA A 36 1.89 28.51 -8.82
N GLY A 37 2.51 29.65 -8.50
CA GLY A 37 3.97 29.74 -8.40
C GLY A 37 4.54 28.92 -7.23
N THR A 38 3.86 28.94 -6.08
CA THR A 38 4.25 28.14 -4.92
C THR A 38 4.02 26.66 -5.18
N GLU A 39 2.90 26.29 -5.79
CA GLU A 39 2.62 24.91 -6.23
C GLU A 39 3.72 24.38 -7.16
N ALA A 40 4.06 25.12 -8.22
CA ALA A 40 5.11 24.72 -9.16
C ALA A 40 6.47 24.53 -8.47
N ALA A 41 6.82 25.39 -7.51
CA ALA A 41 8.04 25.24 -6.72
C ALA A 41 8.01 24.01 -5.81
N VAL A 42 6.86 23.71 -5.19
CA VAL A 42 6.66 22.49 -4.40
C VAL A 42 6.82 21.24 -5.26
N ILE A 43 6.18 21.19 -6.44
CA ILE A 43 6.30 20.07 -7.39
C ILE A 43 7.77 19.85 -7.79
N ALA A 44 8.46 20.94 -8.15
CA ALA A 44 9.87 20.87 -8.56
C ALA A 44 10.77 20.35 -7.43
N PHE A 45 10.54 20.82 -6.19
CA PHE A 45 11.24 20.33 -5.01
C PHE A 45 10.92 18.87 -4.71
N GLN A 46 9.66 18.46 -4.79
CA GLN A 46 9.25 17.07 -4.57
C GLN A 46 9.93 16.14 -5.58
N HIS A 47 10.04 16.54 -6.85
CA HIS A 47 10.80 15.79 -7.85
C HIS A 47 12.29 15.67 -7.50
N SER A 48 12.94 16.74 -7.03
CA SER A 48 14.37 16.69 -6.68
C SER A 48 14.67 15.77 -5.50
N GLU A 49 13.71 15.66 -4.57
CA GLU A 49 13.83 14.83 -3.37
C GLU A 49 13.29 13.40 -3.54
N GLY A 50 12.78 13.04 -4.73
CA GLY A 50 12.17 11.73 -4.97
C GLY A 50 10.88 11.49 -4.17
N LEU A 51 10.17 12.56 -3.84
CA LEU A 51 8.86 12.53 -3.16
C LEU A 51 7.72 12.39 -4.18
N LEU A 52 6.50 12.16 -3.67
CA LEU A 52 5.29 12.31 -4.48
C LEU A 52 5.17 13.79 -4.89
N ALA A 53 5.13 14.05 -6.19
CA ALA A 53 5.10 15.40 -6.76
C ALA A 53 3.65 15.84 -7.02
N ASP A 54 2.87 15.93 -5.95
CA ASP A 54 1.45 16.27 -5.95
C ASP A 54 1.17 17.78 -5.80
N GLY A 55 2.22 18.59 -5.60
CA GLY A 55 2.10 20.03 -5.35
C GLY A 55 1.58 20.39 -3.96
N ILE A 56 1.39 19.38 -3.09
CA ILE A 56 0.91 19.55 -1.72
C ILE A 56 2.10 19.47 -0.76
N ALA A 57 2.31 20.50 0.04
CA ALA A 57 3.32 20.48 1.10
C ALA A 57 2.79 19.75 2.33
N GLY A 58 2.72 18.41 2.23
CA GLY A 58 2.42 17.51 3.33
C GLY A 58 3.63 17.23 4.26
N PRO A 59 3.47 16.41 5.31
CA PRO A 59 4.51 16.17 6.32
C PRO A 59 5.88 15.72 5.75
N ARG A 60 5.90 14.92 4.68
CA ARG A 60 7.14 14.49 4.01
C ARG A 60 7.85 15.66 3.33
N THR A 61 7.12 16.46 2.55
CA THR A 61 7.63 17.68 1.90
C THR A 61 8.14 18.67 2.95
N LEU A 62 7.36 18.91 4.01
CA LEU A 62 7.74 19.82 5.08
C LEU A 62 8.97 19.33 5.86
N LYS A 63 9.11 18.01 6.06
CA LYS A 63 10.28 17.42 6.74
C LYS A 63 11.53 17.53 5.86
N ALA A 64 11.42 17.26 4.57
CA ALA A 64 12.51 17.43 3.61
C ALA A 64 12.98 18.90 3.54
N LEU A 65 12.05 19.87 3.70
CA LEU A 65 12.36 21.30 3.83
C LEU A 65 12.84 21.72 5.24
N GLY A 66 12.94 20.80 6.20
CA GLY A 66 13.35 21.10 7.58
C GLY A 66 12.34 21.92 8.40
N LEU A 67 11.10 22.06 7.93
CA LEU A 67 10.04 22.84 8.58
C LEU A 67 9.36 22.07 9.72
N VAL A 68 9.45 20.74 9.70
CA VAL A 68 8.90 19.86 10.73
C VAL A 68 9.88 18.75 11.08
N LYS A 69 9.77 18.22 12.30
CA LYS A 69 10.64 17.13 12.78
C LYS A 69 10.12 15.73 12.40
N SER A 70 8.84 15.62 12.04
CA SER A 70 8.17 14.34 11.76
C SER A 70 7.38 14.43 10.47
N ASP A 71 7.46 13.38 9.67
CA ASP A 71 6.69 13.12 8.45
C ASP A 71 5.47 12.23 8.70
N ALA A 72 5.09 12.04 9.96
CA ALA A 72 3.90 11.27 10.32
C ALA A 72 2.66 11.89 9.67
N LEU A 73 2.08 11.16 8.72
CA LEU A 73 0.73 11.41 8.22
C LEU A 73 -0.28 11.22 9.35
N ALA A 74 -1.47 11.83 9.22
CA ALA A 74 -2.53 11.62 10.19
C ALA A 74 -2.83 10.13 10.31
N ASP A 75 -2.81 9.59 11.53
CA ASP A 75 -3.17 8.19 11.77
C ASP A 75 -4.66 8.02 11.44
N ALA A 76 -4.95 7.35 10.32
CA ALA A 76 -6.31 7.13 9.86
C ALA A 76 -6.91 5.81 10.38
N ARG A 77 -6.18 5.02 11.17
CA ARG A 77 -6.60 3.66 11.58
C ARG A 77 -7.95 3.65 12.30
N GLU A 78 -8.24 4.67 13.11
CA GLU A 78 -9.50 4.77 13.86
C GLU A 78 -10.73 4.88 12.94
N ARG A 79 -10.56 5.33 11.70
CA ARG A 79 -11.64 5.41 10.70
C ARG A 79 -12.04 4.05 10.15
N PHE A 80 -11.11 3.09 10.17
CA PHE A 80 -11.34 1.74 9.66
C PHE A 80 -11.81 0.83 10.80
N SER A 81 -12.96 1.15 11.37
CA SER A 81 -13.60 0.30 12.37
C SER A 81 -14.05 -1.04 11.75
N THR A 82 -14.27 -2.05 12.59
CA THR A 82 -14.85 -3.34 12.15
C THR A 82 -16.15 -3.16 11.36
N GLN A 83 -16.97 -2.16 11.69
CA GLN A 83 -18.23 -1.89 10.99
C GLN A 83 -17.99 -1.33 9.58
N VAL A 84 -17.03 -0.42 9.42
CA VAL A 84 -16.64 0.12 8.12
C VAL A 84 -16.07 -1.00 7.25
N VAL A 85 -15.15 -1.80 7.80
CA VAL A 85 -14.54 -2.91 7.07
C VAL A 85 -15.57 -4.00 6.73
N ALA A 86 -16.54 -4.28 7.59
CA ALA A 86 -17.64 -5.21 7.25
C ALA A 86 -18.47 -4.74 6.04
N GLN A 87 -18.65 -3.44 5.85
CA GLN A 87 -19.33 -2.89 4.67
C GLN A 87 -18.47 -2.98 3.41
N MET A 88 -17.15 -2.82 3.53
CA MET A 88 -16.21 -3.07 2.42
C MET A 88 -16.14 -4.56 2.04
N PHE A 89 -16.54 -5.45 2.96
CA PHE A 89 -16.46 -6.90 2.83
C PHE A 89 -17.80 -7.60 3.12
N PRO A 90 -18.85 -7.40 2.29
CA PRO A 90 -20.20 -7.88 2.59
C PRO A 90 -20.31 -9.39 2.86
N ASP A 91 -19.45 -10.20 2.23
CA ASP A 91 -19.47 -11.66 2.33
C ASP A 91 -18.50 -12.23 3.38
N ALA A 92 -17.65 -11.38 3.99
CA ALA A 92 -16.67 -11.86 4.95
C ALA A 92 -17.32 -12.16 6.31
N PRO A 93 -16.99 -13.29 6.95
CA PRO A 93 -17.43 -13.54 8.32
C PRO A 93 -16.93 -12.44 9.26
N LEU A 94 -17.83 -11.82 10.02
CA LEU A 94 -17.49 -10.75 10.96
C LEU A 94 -16.42 -11.18 11.98
N GLY A 95 -16.39 -12.47 12.34
CA GLY A 95 -15.35 -13.04 13.20
C GLY A 95 -13.94 -12.95 12.60
N HIS A 96 -13.80 -13.16 11.29
CA HIS A 96 -12.51 -13.00 10.61
C HIS A 96 -12.06 -11.54 10.63
N ILE A 97 -12.98 -10.60 10.34
CA ILE A 97 -12.68 -9.16 10.40
C ILE A 97 -12.21 -8.77 11.81
N ARG A 98 -12.94 -9.15 12.85
CA ARG A 98 -12.57 -8.86 14.25
C ARG A 98 -11.23 -9.45 14.65
N THR A 99 -10.89 -10.62 14.12
CA THR A 99 -9.64 -11.32 14.44
C THR A 99 -8.45 -10.71 13.72
N HIS A 100 -8.59 -10.40 12.43
CA HIS A 100 -7.44 -10.04 11.59
C HIS A 100 -7.25 -8.54 11.39
N LEU A 101 -8.31 -7.73 11.53
CA LEU A 101 -8.21 -6.28 11.29
C LEU A 101 -7.20 -5.60 12.21
N PRO A 102 -7.16 -5.88 13.54
CA PRO A 102 -6.14 -5.30 14.42
C PRO A 102 -4.72 -5.70 14.00
N VAL A 103 -4.52 -6.92 13.52
CA VAL A 103 -3.22 -7.45 13.07
C VAL A 103 -2.75 -6.73 11.80
N VAL A 104 -3.65 -6.54 10.84
CA VAL A 104 -3.37 -5.76 9.61
C VAL A 104 -3.02 -4.31 9.97
N MET A 105 -3.81 -3.66 10.83
CA MET A 105 -3.58 -2.28 11.24
C MET A 105 -2.24 -2.08 11.97
N GLU A 106 -1.84 -3.05 12.80
CA GLU A 106 -0.55 -3.01 13.49
C GLU A 106 0.62 -3.21 12.51
N ALA A 107 0.51 -4.11 11.54
CA ALA A 107 1.53 -4.27 10.52
C ALA A 107 1.69 -3.01 9.65
N MET A 108 0.58 -2.38 9.24
CA MET A 108 0.61 -1.10 8.52
C MET A 108 1.24 0.01 9.35
N ARG A 109 0.99 0.04 10.67
CA ARG A 109 1.64 0.96 11.61
C ARG A 109 3.15 0.76 11.68
N GLN A 110 3.61 -0.47 11.79
CA GLN A 110 5.04 -0.81 11.81
C GLN A 110 5.74 -0.46 10.49
N ALA A 111 5.03 -0.55 9.36
CA ALA A 111 5.52 -0.14 8.05
C ALA A 111 5.41 1.38 7.78
N HIS A 112 4.85 2.16 8.71
CA HIS A 112 4.56 3.59 8.56
C HIS A 112 3.61 3.93 7.40
N LEU A 113 2.64 3.05 7.15
CA LEU A 113 1.63 3.15 6.08
C LEU A 113 0.22 3.38 6.64
N ILE A 114 0.08 4.29 7.60
CA ILE A 114 -1.17 4.53 8.35
C ILE A 114 -2.05 5.64 7.78
N ASP A 115 -1.65 6.23 6.65
CA ASP A 115 -2.51 7.16 5.94
C ASP A 115 -3.69 6.43 5.28
N ARG A 116 -4.80 7.16 5.11
CA ARG A 116 -6.06 6.63 4.59
C ARG A 116 -5.88 5.91 3.25
N THR A 117 -5.11 6.48 2.33
CA THR A 117 -4.84 5.89 1.01
C THR A 117 -4.19 4.52 1.15
N MET A 118 -3.14 4.40 1.96
CA MET A 118 -2.45 3.12 2.13
C MET A 118 -3.27 2.09 2.91
N LEU A 119 -4.08 2.52 3.88
CA LEU A 119 -5.01 1.63 4.57
C LEU A 119 -6.12 1.11 3.64
N LEU A 120 -6.69 1.98 2.79
CA LEU A 120 -7.62 1.56 1.73
C LEU A 120 -6.97 0.56 0.78
N MET A 121 -5.74 0.84 0.32
CA MET A 121 -5.00 -0.06 -0.56
C MET A 121 -4.79 -1.44 0.06
N ALA A 122 -4.44 -1.51 1.34
CA ALA A 122 -4.28 -2.78 2.06
C ALA A 122 -5.59 -3.57 2.12
N LEU A 123 -6.68 -2.92 2.57
CA LEU A 123 -7.98 -3.56 2.69
C LEU A 123 -8.54 -3.98 1.32
N CYS A 124 -8.44 -3.13 0.30
CA CYS A 124 -8.91 -3.46 -1.04
C CYS A 124 -8.11 -4.61 -1.67
N THR A 125 -6.81 -4.70 -1.37
CA THR A 125 -5.97 -5.86 -1.75
C THR A 125 -6.51 -7.11 -1.08
N ILE A 126 -6.70 -7.11 0.25
CA ILE A 126 -7.26 -8.26 0.99
C ILE A 126 -8.61 -8.70 0.43
N ARG A 127 -9.50 -7.74 0.08
CA ARG A 127 -10.82 -8.01 -0.49
C ARG A 127 -10.75 -8.85 -1.74
N ALA A 128 -9.80 -8.53 -2.60
CA ALA A 128 -9.72 -9.18 -3.88
C ALA A 128 -8.92 -10.49 -3.85
N GLU A 129 -7.94 -10.61 -2.94
CA GLU A 129 -7.16 -11.85 -2.81
C GLU A 129 -7.89 -12.92 -2.00
N THR A 130 -8.56 -12.54 -0.91
CA THR A 130 -9.03 -13.51 0.08
C THR A 130 -10.54 -13.47 0.31
N ALA A 131 -11.21 -12.36 -0.05
CA ALA A 131 -12.65 -12.07 0.10
C ALA A 131 -13.25 -12.24 1.51
N GLY A 132 -12.95 -13.32 2.21
CA GLY A 132 -13.34 -13.64 3.58
C GLY A 132 -12.44 -13.05 4.66
N PHE A 133 -11.51 -12.14 4.32
CA PHE A 133 -10.66 -11.41 5.26
C PHE A 133 -9.80 -12.31 6.16
N ALA A 134 -9.30 -13.42 5.63
CA ALA A 134 -8.40 -14.33 6.32
C ALA A 134 -7.25 -14.71 5.38
N PRO A 135 -6.03 -14.95 5.91
CA PRO A 135 -4.93 -15.44 5.08
C PRO A 135 -5.28 -16.84 4.55
N ILE A 136 -5.02 -17.08 3.25
CA ILE A 136 -5.30 -18.36 2.60
C ILE A 136 -4.10 -18.86 1.79
N ASP A 137 -4.01 -20.18 1.63
CA ASP A 137 -3.18 -20.82 0.61
C ASP A 137 -3.90 -20.76 -0.74
N GLU A 138 -3.13 -20.55 -1.82
CA GLU A 138 -3.59 -20.76 -3.18
C GLU A 138 -4.08 -22.20 -3.34
N GLY A 139 -5.24 -22.38 -3.98
CA GLY A 139 -5.78 -23.69 -4.32
C GLY A 139 -5.22 -24.23 -5.64
N ARG A 140 -5.35 -25.54 -5.84
CA ARG A 140 -5.04 -26.16 -7.15
C ARG A 140 -5.99 -25.63 -8.23
N SER A 141 -5.45 -25.31 -9.38
CA SER A 141 -6.18 -24.84 -10.55
C SER A 141 -5.53 -25.31 -11.84
N ARG A 142 -6.21 -25.15 -12.97
CA ARG A 142 -5.63 -25.44 -14.29
C ARG A 142 -4.51 -24.46 -14.68
N LEU A 143 -4.37 -23.33 -13.97
CA LEU A 143 -3.34 -22.33 -14.23
C LEU A 143 -2.03 -22.65 -13.52
N ASN A 144 -2.09 -23.43 -12.44
CA ASN A 144 -0.93 -23.80 -11.64
C ASN A 144 -0.62 -25.31 -11.65
N THR A 145 -1.58 -26.16 -12.02
CA THR A 145 -1.42 -27.63 -12.01
C THR A 145 -1.80 -28.23 -13.37
N SER A 146 -0.94 -29.06 -13.93
CA SER A 146 -1.19 -29.83 -15.15
C SER A 146 -2.30 -30.86 -14.94
N PRO A 147 -3.09 -31.25 -15.97
CA PRO A 147 -4.22 -32.18 -15.81
C PRO A 147 -3.92 -33.55 -15.17
N ARG A 148 -2.66 -34.00 -15.20
CA ARG A 148 -2.18 -35.25 -14.59
C ARG A 148 -0.85 -35.06 -13.84
N GLY A 149 -0.52 -33.82 -13.51
CA GLY A 149 0.73 -33.45 -12.86
C GLY A 149 0.63 -33.48 -11.34
N GLU A 150 1.77 -33.28 -10.70
CA GLU A 150 1.83 -32.99 -9.27
C GLU A 150 1.26 -31.59 -8.98
N PRO A 151 0.80 -31.32 -7.76
CA PRO A 151 0.25 -30.03 -7.39
C PRO A 151 1.23 -28.90 -7.69
N PHE A 152 0.75 -27.84 -8.35
CA PHE A 152 1.58 -26.67 -8.68
C PHE A 152 2.78 -26.94 -9.61
N ASP A 153 2.83 -28.08 -10.31
CA ASP A 153 3.93 -28.45 -11.20
C ASP A 153 4.20 -27.42 -12.32
N LEU A 154 3.18 -26.68 -12.77
CA LEU A 154 3.36 -25.60 -13.75
C LEU A 154 4.20 -24.43 -13.20
N TYR A 155 4.37 -24.32 -11.89
CA TYR A 155 5.20 -23.31 -11.25
C TYR A 155 6.65 -23.76 -11.03
N ASP A 156 6.95 -25.06 -11.02
CA ASP A 156 8.25 -25.61 -10.59
C ASP A 156 9.45 -24.97 -11.30
N HIS A 157 9.30 -24.64 -12.58
CA HIS A 157 10.39 -24.08 -13.41
C HIS A 157 10.15 -22.63 -13.86
N ARG A 158 9.21 -21.92 -13.22
CA ARG A 158 8.93 -20.50 -13.51
C ARG A 158 10.11 -19.61 -13.09
N LYS A 159 10.89 -19.17 -14.07
CA LYS A 159 12.08 -18.33 -13.86
C LYS A 159 11.76 -16.97 -13.23
N ASP A 160 10.62 -16.37 -13.60
CA ASP A 160 10.13 -15.11 -13.04
C ASP A 160 9.75 -15.23 -11.55
N LEU A 161 9.42 -16.45 -11.09
CA LEU A 161 9.20 -16.77 -9.67
C LEU A 161 10.49 -17.18 -8.94
N GLY A 162 11.61 -17.33 -9.66
CA GLY A 162 12.87 -17.83 -9.14
C GLY A 162 12.86 -19.30 -8.75
N ASN A 163 11.85 -20.07 -9.19
CA ASN A 163 11.71 -21.49 -8.88
C ASN A 163 12.75 -22.31 -9.67
N GLN A 164 13.29 -23.36 -9.03
CA GLN A 164 14.45 -24.12 -9.47
C GLN A 164 14.11 -25.56 -9.89
N GLY A 165 12.85 -25.94 -9.83
CA GLY A 165 12.32 -27.27 -10.11
C GLY A 165 11.49 -27.81 -8.97
N ALA A 166 10.93 -29.01 -9.15
CA ALA A 166 10.11 -29.64 -8.14
C ALA A 166 10.86 -29.80 -6.80
N PRO A 167 10.22 -29.54 -5.65
CA PRO A 167 8.80 -29.19 -5.47
C PRO A 167 8.54 -27.68 -5.28
N ASP A 168 9.31 -26.79 -5.92
CA ASP A 168 9.24 -25.35 -5.67
C ASP A 168 7.87 -24.73 -5.95
N GLY A 169 7.14 -25.25 -6.93
CA GLY A 169 5.79 -24.80 -7.25
C GLY A 169 4.86 -24.94 -6.06
N GLU A 170 4.80 -26.14 -5.46
CA GLU A 170 3.96 -26.39 -4.29
C GLU A 170 4.54 -25.73 -3.03
N ARG A 171 5.86 -25.78 -2.86
CA ARG A 171 6.55 -25.24 -1.68
C ARG A 171 6.35 -23.73 -1.58
N TYR A 172 6.48 -23.00 -2.68
CA TYR A 172 6.38 -21.54 -2.76
C TYR A 172 5.11 -21.06 -3.49
N ARG A 173 4.00 -21.79 -3.38
CA ARG A 173 2.67 -21.36 -3.85
C ARG A 173 2.19 -20.07 -3.18
N GLY A 174 1.15 -19.44 -3.73
CA GLY A 174 0.54 -18.23 -3.17
C GLY A 174 0.04 -18.42 -1.74
N ARG A 175 0.39 -17.49 -0.83
CA ARG A 175 -0.08 -17.50 0.56
C ARG A 175 -0.39 -16.12 1.12
N GLY A 176 -1.25 -16.10 2.14
CA GLY A 176 -1.54 -14.93 2.95
C GLY A 176 -2.40 -13.89 2.24
N PHE A 177 -2.44 -12.69 2.81
CA PHE A 177 -3.31 -11.59 2.34
C PHE A 177 -2.94 -11.02 0.98
N VAL A 178 -1.68 -11.18 0.55
CA VAL A 178 -1.15 -10.63 -0.70
C VAL A 178 -0.85 -11.72 -1.74
N GLN A 179 -1.15 -12.99 -1.43
CA GLN A 179 -0.81 -14.15 -2.27
C GLN A 179 0.66 -14.16 -2.70
N LEU A 180 1.58 -14.17 -1.71
CA LEU A 180 3.02 -14.22 -1.96
C LEU A 180 3.39 -15.54 -2.66
N THR A 181 3.93 -15.46 -3.88
CA THR A 181 4.22 -16.63 -4.73
C THR A 181 5.65 -16.61 -5.26
N GLY A 182 6.31 -17.76 -5.28
CA GLY A 182 7.62 -17.98 -5.91
C GLY A 182 8.81 -17.86 -4.95
N ARG A 183 9.79 -18.77 -5.09
CA ARG A 183 11.00 -18.85 -4.27
C ARG A 183 11.70 -17.51 -4.10
N ALA A 184 11.84 -16.73 -5.17
CA ALA A 184 12.50 -15.43 -5.12
C ALA A 184 11.81 -14.43 -4.17
N ASN A 185 10.47 -14.44 -4.16
CA ASN A 185 9.68 -13.58 -3.28
C ASN A 185 9.79 -14.03 -1.82
N TYR A 186 9.67 -15.33 -1.55
CA TYR A 186 9.86 -15.88 -0.21
C TYR A 186 11.25 -15.58 0.36
N ALA A 187 12.30 -15.69 -0.47
CA ALA A 187 13.66 -15.31 -0.07
C ALA A 187 13.77 -13.81 0.24
N THR A 188 13.30 -12.95 -0.68
CA THR A 188 13.43 -11.49 -0.57
C THR A 188 12.68 -10.94 0.64
N TYR A 189 11.41 -11.30 0.78
CA TYR A 189 10.59 -10.78 1.88
C TYR A 189 10.88 -11.49 3.21
N GLY A 190 11.28 -12.76 3.18
CA GLY A 190 11.79 -13.46 4.35
C GLY A 190 13.03 -12.78 4.94
N GLN A 191 14.02 -12.46 4.11
CA GLN A 191 15.21 -11.73 4.54
C GLN A 191 14.86 -10.36 5.12
N ARG A 192 13.98 -9.60 4.46
CA ARG A 192 13.61 -8.25 4.91
C ARG A 192 12.85 -8.23 6.22
N LEU A 193 11.98 -9.21 6.43
CA LEU A 193 11.24 -9.37 7.69
C LEU A 193 12.03 -10.13 8.75
N GLN A 194 13.23 -10.63 8.42
CA GLN A 194 14.04 -11.50 9.28
C GLN A 194 13.26 -12.77 9.71
N LEU A 195 12.51 -13.33 8.76
CA LEU A 195 11.71 -14.54 8.93
C LEU A 195 12.26 -15.68 8.05
N PRO A 196 12.26 -16.93 8.52
CA PRO A 196 12.80 -18.07 7.78
C PRO A 196 11.85 -18.56 6.68
N LEU A 197 11.27 -17.67 5.87
CA LEU A 197 10.24 -18.01 4.89
C LEU A 197 10.73 -18.89 3.72
N LEU A 198 12.05 -18.96 3.50
CA LEU A 198 12.60 -19.88 2.50
C LEU A 198 12.56 -21.34 2.97
N ASP A 199 12.77 -21.53 4.28
CA ASP A 199 12.82 -22.83 4.94
C ASP A 199 11.42 -23.25 5.42
N GLU A 200 10.65 -22.30 5.97
CA GLU A 200 9.31 -22.42 6.57
C GLU A 200 8.27 -21.56 5.81
N PRO A 201 7.99 -21.82 4.52
CA PRO A 201 7.11 -20.98 3.70
C PRO A 201 5.65 -20.97 4.15
N GLU A 202 5.17 -21.99 4.85
CA GLU A 202 3.83 -22.06 5.43
C GLU A 202 3.55 -20.92 6.41
N ARG A 203 4.59 -20.34 7.02
CA ARG A 203 4.45 -19.17 7.90
C ARG A 203 3.89 -17.96 7.21
N ALA A 204 4.00 -17.85 5.88
CA ALA A 204 3.35 -16.79 5.13
C ALA A 204 1.81 -16.79 5.24
N ASN A 205 1.21 -17.89 5.76
CA ASN A 205 -0.21 -17.99 6.03
C ASN A 205 -0.60 -17.72 7.50
N ASP A 206 0.37 -17.54 8.40
CA ASP A 206 0.10 -17.01 9.74
C ASP A 206 -0.42 -15.57 9.64
N ALA A 207 -1.43 -15.19 10.43
CA ALA A 207 -2.08 -13.90 10.31
C ALA A 207 -1.13 -12.71 10.53
N GLN A 208 -0.18 -12.83 11.48
CA GLN A 208 0.77 -11.76 11.78
C GLN A 208 1.81 -11.64 10.67
N VAL A 209 2.35 -12.76 10.21
CA VAL A 209 3.32 -12.79 9.10
C VAL A 209 2.66 -12.32 7.79
N ALA A 210 1.45 -12.79 7.48
CA ALA A 210 0.72 -12.39 6.28
C ALA A 210 0.44 -10.87 6.26
N ALA A 211 0.11 -10.28 7.40
CA ALA A 211 -0.09 -8.84 7.53
C ALA A 211 1.23 -8.05 7.35
N GLN A 212 2.33 -8.53 7.93
CA GLN A 212 3.67 -7.95 7.72
C GLN A 212 4.10 -8.02 6.25
N LEU A 213 3.87 -9.16 5.60
CA LEU A 213 4.14 -9.35 4.18
C LEU A 213 3.33 -8.36 3.33
N LEU A 214 2.02 -8.23 3.58
CA LEU A 214 1.17 -7.23 2.90
C LEU A 214 1.75 -5.81 3.06
N ALA A 215 2.07 -5.40 4.30
CA ALA A 215 2.56 -4.07 4.58
C ALA A 215 3.89 -3.77 3.88
N VAL A 216 4.85 -4.70 3.94
CA VAL A 216 6.15 -4.54 3.28
C VAL A 216 6.03 -4.58 1.76
N PHE A 217 5.13 -5.40 1.22
CA PHE A 217 4.85 -5.44 -0.21
C PHE A 217 4.29 -4.10 -0.72
N LEU A 218 3.38 -3.48 0.03
CA LEU A 218 2.84 -2.15 -0.28
C LEU A 218 3.91 -1.06 -0.13
N GLN A 219 4.79 -1.17 0.86
CA GLN A 219 5.87 -0.21 1.11
C GLN A 219 6.78 -0.03 -0.12
N ASP A 220 7.11 -1.11 -0.84
CA ASP A 220 7.95 -1.08 -2.06
C ASP A 220 7.34 -0.33 -3.24
N ARG A 221 6.05 -0.08 -3.15
CA ARG A 221 5.23 0.49 -4.21
C ARG A 221 4.54 1.76 -3.78
N GLU A 222 4.79 2.23 -2.55
CA GLU A 222 4.03 3.31 -1.93
C GLU A 222 3.90 4.54 -2.84
N LEU A 223 5.03 5.09 -3.33
CA LEU A 223 5.01 6.28 -4.18
C LEU A 223 4.25 6.06 -5.49
N ARG A 224 4.46 4.90 -6.13
CA ARG A 224 3.79 4.55 -7.40
C ARG A 224 2.29 4.31 -7.19
N ILE A 225 1.91 3.72 -6.06
CA ILE A 225 0.52 3.51 -5.66
C ILE A 225 -0.15 4.86 -5.42
N LYS A 226 0.47 5.73 -4.62
CA LYS A 226 -0.08 7.05 -4.31
C LYS A 226 -0.22 7.90 -5.57
N GLN A 227 0.75 7.84 -6.48
CA GLN A 227 0.64 8.49 -7.78
C GLN A 227 -0.53 7.95 -8.60
N ALA A 228 -0.67 6.62 -8.72
CA ALA A 228 -1.77 6.03 -9.47
C ALA A 228 -3.15 6.38 -8.88
N VAL A 229 -3.26 6.46 -7.55
CA VAL A 229 -4.50 6.90 -6.87
C VAL A 229 -4.77 8.37 -7.15
N LEU A 230 -3.76 9.24 -7.09
CA LEU A 230 -3.88 10.66 -7.41
C LEU A 230 -4.35 10.87 -8.86
N ASP A 231 -3.86 10.04 -9.78
CA ASP A 231 -4.25 10.06 -11.20
C ASP A 231 -5.65 9.43 -11.44
N ASN A 232 -6.37 9.03 -10.38
CA ASN A 232 -7.64 8.30 -10.44
C ASN A 232 -7.56 6.95 -11.20
N ASP A 233 -6.38 6.33 -11.24
CA ASP A 233 -6.13 5.05 -11.92
C ASP A 233 -5.96 3.89 -10.92
N LEU A 234 -7.08 3.48 -10.32
CA LEU A 234 -7.12 2.33 -9.40
C LEU A 234 -6.70 1.01 -10.06
N ALA A 235 -6.83 0.89 -11.39
CA ALA A 235 -6.40 -0.29 -12.12
C ALA A 235 -4.87 -0.39 -12.17
N SER A 236 -4.16 0.72 -12.34
CA SER A 236 -2.70 0.78 -12.20
C SER A 236 -2.27 0.54 -10.75
N ALA A 237 -2.93 1.17 -9.78
CA ALA A 237 -2.64 0.96 -8.36
C ALA A 237 -2.74 -0.53 -7.98
N ARG A 238 -3.78 -1.23 -8.46
CA ARG A 238 -3.94 -2.67 -8.26
C ARG A 238 -2.85 -3.49 -8.96
N ARG A 239 -2.55 -3.20 -10.24
CA ARG A 239 -1.53 -3.95 -10.98
C ARG A 239 -0.15 -3.88 -10.32
N LEU A 240 0.16 -2.81 -9.61
CA LEU A 240 1.41 -2.72 -8.83
C LEU A 240 1.50 -3.78 -7.73
N VAL A 241 0.36 -4.18 -7.15
CA VAL A 241 0.31 -5.12 -6.00
C VAL A 241 0.22 -6.58 -6.46
N ASN A 242 -0.64 -6.91 -7.42
CA ASN A 242 -0.90 -8.31 -7.80
C ASN A 242 -0.45 -8.67 -9.23
N GLY A 243 0.04 -7.70 -10.01
CA GLY A 243 0.53 -7.95 -11.38
C GLY A 243 -0.56 -8.23 -12.44
N GLY A 244 -1.84 -8.34 -12.04
CA GLY A 244 -2.97 -8.63 -12.93
C GLY A 244 -4.24 -7.83 -12.64
N SER A 245 -5.29 -8.06 -13.45
CA SER A 245 -6.61 -7.46 -13.32
C SER A 245 -7.65 -8.35 -12.60
N HIS A 246 -7.25 -9.56 -12.18
CA HIS A 246 -8.12 -10.43 -11.41
C HIS A 246 -8.49 -9.76 -10.07
N GLY A 247 -9.77 -9.81 -9.71
CA GLY A 247 -10.29 -9.15 -8.50
C GLY A 247 -10.39 -7.61 -8.58
N LEU A 248 -10.17 -6.99 -9.74
CA LEU A 248 -10.23 -5.53 -9.90
C LEU A 248 -11.61 -4.95 -9.57
N GLU A 249 -12.70 -5.65 -9.92
CA GLU A 249 -14.05 -5.21 -9.58
C GLU A 249 -14.27 -5.18 -8.06
N ALA A 250 -13.94 -6.28 -7.37
CA ALA A 250 -14.05 -6.38 -5.91
C ALA A 250 -13.17 -5.34 -5.21
N PHE A 251 -11.96 -5.09 -5.75
CA PHE A 251 -11.06 -4.04 -5.29
C PHE A 251 -11.70 -2.65 -5.43
N GLY A 252 -12.23 -2.30 -6.61
CA GLY A 252 -12.83 -1.00 -6.87
C GLY A 252 -14.15 -0.77 -6.13
N GLN A 253 -14.93 -1.83 -5.87
CA GLN A 253 -16.11 -1.75 -5.00
C GLN A 253 -15.72 -1.45 -3.55
N ALA A 254 -14.77 -2.20 -2.99
CA ALA A 254 -14.28 -1.95 -1.63
C ALA A 254 -13.64 -0.56 -1.51
N TRP A 255 -12.90 -0.10 -2.53
CA TRP A 255 -12.34 1.24 -2.57
C TRP A 255 -13.43 2.29 -2.42
N ARG A 256 -14.45 2.28 -3.29
CA ARG A 256 -15.54 3.27 -3.26
C ARG A 256 -16.27 3.30 -1.92
N ILE A 257 -16.55 2.13 -1.34
CA ILE A 257 -17.23 2.04 -0.03
C ILE A 257 -16.34 2.59 1.07
N GLY A 258 -15.08 2.16 1.13
CA GLY A 258 -14.14 2.59 2.15
C GLY A 258 -13.83 4.08 2.04
N ASP A 259 -13.63 4.58 0.83
CA ASP A 259 -13.42 5.98 0.52
C ASP A 259 -14.59 6.82 1.07
N LEU A 260 -15.82 6.51 0.67
CA LEU A 260 -17.01 7.21 1.16
C LEU A 260 -17.15 7.19 2.69
N LEU A 261 -16.85 6.07 3.36
CA LEU A 261 -17.06 5.90 4.80
C LEU A 261 -15.91 6.43 5.67
N THR A 262 -14.79 6.86 5.07
CA THR A 262 -13.59 7.28 5.81
C THR A 262 -13.11 8.68 5.45
N ASP A 263 -13.88 9.40 4.62
CA ASP A 263 -13.60 10.78 4.25
C ASP A 263 -13.83 11.74 5.42
N GLU A 264 -13.09 12.86 5.44
CA GLU A 264 -13.22 13.88 6.51
C GLU A 264 -14.42 14.82 6.32
N ASP A 265 -14.93 14.92 5.09
CA ASP A 265 -15.95 15.89 4.68
C ASP A 265 -17.39 15.31 4.61
N GLY A 266 -17.60 14.12 5.18
CA GLY A 266 -18.88 13.40 5.23
C GLY A 266 -19.62 13.49 6.57
#